data_AF-A0A7S3RDV6-F1
#
_entry.id   AF-A0A7S3RDV6-F1
#
_cell.length_a   1.000
_cell.length_b   1.000
_cell.length_c   1.000
_cell.angle_alpha   90.00
_cell.angle_beta   90.00
_cell.angle_gamma   90.00
#
_symmetry.space_group_name_H-M   'P 1'
#
loop_
_entity.id
_entity.type
_entity.pdbx_description
1 polymer ?
#
loop_
_entity_poly.entity_id
_entity_poly.type
_entity_poly.pdbx_seq_one_letter_code
_entity_poly.pdbx_strand_id
1 'polypeptide(L)'
;MPLTFILPKEYVGFLEKFSELEDKEGKMNYWIMKPAAKSRGRGISLVNEINQVTYGDAMIMQRYIKNPLLIKGYKFDLRIYVLLTSVNPLEAFIYREGFGRFSTQPYTLNPNNKANKYIHLTNVSINKYNLDAMDRNNSDVIFGGSKVSLTTLAKTFADDFKVDWQKVMWPQ
;
A
#
# COMPACT_ATOMS: atom_id res chain seq x y z
N MET A 1 7.78 7.23 7.99
CA MET A 1 6.98 6.01 8.22
C MET A 1 5.59 6.44 8.72
N PRO A 2 4.47 5.86 8.25
CA PRO A 2 3.14 6.24 8.75
C PRO A 2 2.99 5.97 10.24
N LEU A 3 2.20 6.79 10.95
CA LEU A 3 1.89 6.60 12.37
C LEU A 3 1.33 5.19 12.61
N THR A 4 1.89 4.46 13.57
CA THR A 4 1.65 3.03 13.76
C THR A 4 1.55 2.69 15.24
N PHE A 5 0.64 1.78 15.59
CA PHE A 5 0.44 1.23 16.92
C PHE A 5 0.36 -0.29 16.85
N ILE A 6 0.94 -0.96 17.85
CA ILE A 6 0.96 -2.42 18.01
C ILE A 6 -0.08 -2.78 19.07
N LEU A 7 -1.16 -3.41 18.63
CA LEU A 7 -2.22 -3.89 19.51
C LEU A 7 -1.94 -5.33 19.99
N PRO A 8 -2.35 -5.67 21.24
CA PRO A 8 -3.09 -4.82 22.18
C PRO A 8 -2.22 -3.86 23.02
N LYS A 9 -0.88 -3.94 22.93
CA LYS A 9 0.06 -3.21 23.81
C LYS A 9 -0.13 -1.69 23.81
N GLU A 10 -0.39 -1.10 22.65
CA GLU A 10 -0.49 0.35 22.46
C GLU A 10 -1.92 0.81 22.20
N TYR A 11 -2.91 0.05 22.69
CA TYR A 11 -4.33 0.31 22.44
C TYR A 11 -4.81 1.67 22.96
N VAL A 12 -4.40 2.05 24.18
CA VAL A 12 -4.80 3.35 24.77
C VAL A 12 -4.27 4.50 23.94
N GLY A 13 -2.99 4.48 23.57
CA GLY A 13 -2.40 5.53 22.72
C GLY A 13 -3.00 5.55 21.32
N PHE A 14 -3.39 4.40 20.77
CA PHE A 14 -4.15 4.33 19.52
C PHE A 14 -5.51 5.01 19.65
N LEU A 15 -6.28 4.74 20.72
CA LEU A 15 -7.59 5.35 20.94
C LEU A 15 -7.52 6.87 21.07
N GLU A 16 -6.56 7.38 21.84
CA GLU A 16 -6.34 8.82 22.01
C GLU A 16 -6.07 9.48 20.67
N LYS A 17 -5.18 8.91 19.85
CA LYS A 17 -4.90 9.45 18.51
C LYS A 17 -6.03 9.22 17.51
N PHE A 18 -6.78 8.14 17.63
CA PHE A 18 -7.93 7.90 16.79
C PHE A 18 -8.99 8.99 17.02
N SER A 19 -9.33 9.26 18.28
CA SER A 19 -10.30 10.29 18.68
C SER A 19 -9.87 11.67 18.23
N GLU A 20 -8.61 12.06 18.48
CA GLU A 20 -8.11 13.38 18.07
C GLU A 20 -8.18 13.59 16.54
N LEU A 21 -7.88 12.55 15.76
CA LEU A 21 -7.95 12.62 14.30
C LEU A 21 -9.37 12.50 13.78
N GLU A 22 -10.27 11.84 14.51
CA GLU A 22 -11.69 11.79 14.19
C GLU A 22 -12.32 13.17 14.32
N ASP A 23 -11.99 13.94 15.36
CA ASP A 23 -12.46 15.33 15.50
C ASP A 23 -12.00 16.24 14.35
N LYS A 24 -10.79 15.99 13.82
CA LYS A 24 -10.19 16.81 12.75
C LYS A 24 -10.62 16.37 11.34
N GLU A 25 -10.77 15.08 11.11
CA GLU A 25 -10.96 14.51 9.78
C GLU A 25 -12.33 13.83 9.56
N GLY A 26 -13.10 13.63 10.62
CA GLY A 26 -14.36 12.91 10.61
C GLY A 26 -14.26 11.56 9.90
N LYS A 27 -15.17 11.33 8.95
CA LYS A 27 -15.24 10.07 8.16
C LYS A 27 -14.00 9.80 7.31
N MET A 28 -13.12 10.78 7.12
CA MET A 28 -11.86 10.62 6.38
C MET A 28 -10.70 10.13 7.25
N ASN A 29 -10.92 9.84 8.54
CA ASN A 29 -9.93 9.26 9.45
C ASN A 29 -9.65 7.77 9.15
N TYR A 30 -9.03 7.49 8.01
CA TYR A 30 -8.74 6.12 7.57
C TYR A 30 -7.48 5.52 8.23
N TRP A 31 -7.63 4.30 8.72
CA TRP A 31 -6.56 3.46 9.22
C TRP A 31 -6.57 2.14 8.47
N ILE A 32 -5.44 1.46 8.46
CA ILE A 32 -5.30 0.11 7.92
C ILE A 32 -4.93 -0.83 9.05
N MET A 33 -5.79 -1.82 9.26
CA MET A 33 -5.61 -2.87 10.24
C MET A 33 -4.90 -4.05 9.58
N LYS A 34 -3.82 -4.53 10.19
CA LYS A 34 -3.02 -5.66 9.69
C LYS A 34 -2.87 -6.70 10.80
N PRO A 35 -3.52 -7.87 10.70
CA PRO A 35 -3.37 -8.93 11.69
C PRO A 35 -1.92 -9.41 11.79
N ALA A 36 -1.46 -9.67 13.01
CA ALA A 36 -0.16 -10.29 13.24
C ALA A 36 -0.12 -11.69 12.62
N ALA A 37 1.07 -12.11 12.17
CA ALA A 37 1.35 -13.44 11.61
C ALA A 37 0.54 -13.87 10.36
N LYS A 38 -0.23 -12.97 9.72
CA LYS A 38 -0.90 -13.26 8.43
C LYS A 38 -0.12 -12.68 7.26
N SER A 39 0.12 -13.51 6.24
CA SER A 39 0.75 -13.11 4.98
C SER A 39 -0.27 -13.01 3.84
N ARG A 40 0.18 -12.49 2.67
CA ARG A 40 -0.59 -12.40 1.42
C ARG A 40 -1.81 -11.46 1.45
N GLY A 41 -1.82 -10.51 2.41
CA GLY A 41 -2.91 -9.55 2.58
C GLY A 41 -4.16 -10.12 3.25
N ARG A 42 -4.08 -11.32 3.84
CA ARG A 42 -5.21 -11.95 4.53
C ARG A 42 -5.57 -11.19 5.79
N GLY A 43 -6.84 -10.81 5.91
CA GLY A 43 -7.37 -10.09 7.06
C GLY A 43 -6.99 -8.61 7.14
N ILE A 44 -6.29 -8.07 6.13
CA ILE A 44 -6.06 -6.63 6.05
C ILE A 44 -7.37 -5.94 5.65
N SER A 45 -7.74 -4.90 6.38
CA SER A 45 -8.91 -4.07 6.11
C SER A 45 -8.61 -2.60 6.40
N LEU A 46 -9.32 -1.72 5.70
CA LEU A 46 -9.39 -0.32 6.09
C LEU A 46 -10.48 -0.16 7.15
N VAL A 47 -10.20 0.68 8.13
CA VAL A 47 -11.15 1.09 9.16
C VAL A 47 -11.18 2.60 9.23
N ASN A 48 -12.36 3.16 9.47
CA ASN A 48 -12.53 4.59 9.68
C ASN A 48 -13.52 4.91 10.81
N GLU A 49 -13.98 3.88 11.51
CA GLU A 49 -14.84 3.95 12.68
C GLU A 49 -14.25 3.01 13.74
N ILE A 50 -14.32 3.40 15.01
CA ILE A 50 -13.66 2.65 16.07
C ILE A 50 -14.30 1.28 16.33
N ASN A 51 -15.62 1.16 16.10
CA ASN A 51 -16.38 -0.09 16.23
C ASN A 51 -15.89 -1.22 15.31
N GLN A 52 -15.09 -0.90 14.29
CA GLN A 52 -14.53 -1.86 13.35
C GLN A 52 -13.23 -2.49 13.86
N VAL A 53 -12.67 -1.98 14.95
CA VAL A 53 -11.43 -2.49 15.56
C VAL A 53 -11.77 -3.57 16.56
N THR A 54 -11.36 -4.81 16.28
CA THR A 54 -11.57 -5.94 17.19
C THR A 54 -10.53 -5.91 18.31
N TYR A 55 -11.00 -5.94 19.55
CA TYR A 55 -10.13 -6.02 20.72
C TYR A 55 -9.56 -7.44 20.92
N GLY A 56 -8.35 -7.53 21.47
CA GLY A 56 -7.75 -8.79 21.95
C GLY A 56 -6.81 -9.49 20.98
N ASP A 57 -6.98 -9.30 19.67
CA ASP A 57 -6.08 -9.90 18.67
C ASP A 57 -4.80 -9.07 18.47
N ALA A 58 -3.68 -9.76 18.30
CA ALA A 58 -2.42 -9.12 17.94
C ALA A 58 -2.51 -8.55 16.53
N MET A 59 -2.37 -7.24 16.39
CA MET A 59 -2.49 -6.54 15.11
C MET A 59 -1.72 -5.23 15.09
N ILE A 60 -1.45 -4.73 13.89
CA ILE A 60 -0.85 -3.43 13.65
C ILE A 60 -1.93 -2.50 13.14
N MET A 61 -2.16 -1.41 13.86
CA MET A 61 -2.98 -0.28 13.44
C MET A 61 -2.06 0.78 12.86
N GLN A 62 -2.28 1.15 11.61
CA GLN A 62 -1.42 2.12 10.93
C GLN A 62 -2.27 3.16 10.20
N ARG A 63 -1.82 4.42 10.25
CA ARG A 63 -2.45 5.50 9.50
C ARG A 63 -2.43 5.18 8.01
N TYR A 64 -3.59 5.17 7.39
CA TYR A 64 -3.69 4.88 5.96
C TYR A 64 -3.25 6.09 5.13
N ILE A 65 -2.37 5.87 4.16
CA ILE A 65 -1.94 6.92 3.23
C ILE A 65 -3.08 7.20 2.26
N LYS A 66 -3.83 8.29 2.53
CA LYS A 66 -5.03 8.68 1.80
C LYS A 66 -4.76 9.25 0.41
N ASN A 67 -3.61 9.91 0.24
CA ASN A 67 -3.19 10.54 -1.01
C ASN A 67 -1.94 9.84 -1.56
N PRO A 68 -2.02 8.55 -1.96
CA PRO A 68 -0.89 7.89 -2.60
C PRO A 68 -0.66 8.48 -3.98
N LEU A 69 0.56 8.40 -4.48
CA LEU A 69 0.82 8.65 -5.89
C LEU A 69 0.06 7.59 -6.73
N LEU A 70 -0.61 8.06 -7.77
CA LEU A 70 -1.38 7.22 -8.69
C LEU A 70 -0.75 7.29 -10.07
N ILE A 71 -0.72 6.18 -10.78
CA ILE A 71 -0.39 6.15 -12.21
C ILE A 71 -1.64 5.66 -12.93
N LYS A 72 -2.13 6.46 -13.88
CA LYS A 72 -3.39 6.24 -14.60
C LYS A 72 -4.60 6.01 -13.66
N GLY A 73 -4.59 6.64 -12.48
CA GLY A 73 -5.66 6.50 -11.48
C GLY A 73 -5.56 5.28 -10.57
N TYR A 74 -4.53 4.44 -10.71
CA TYR A 74 -4.36 3.23 -9.91
C TYR A 74 -3.28 3.36 -8.86
N LYS A 75 -3.53 2.74 -7.70
CA LYS A 75 -2.57 2.70 -6.59
C LYS A 75 -1.51 1.65 -6.88
N PHE A 76 -0.26 1.95 -6.50
CA PHE A 76 0.82 0.97 -6.59
C PHE A 76 1.75 1.04 -5.39
N ASP A 77 2.55 -0.01 -5.23
CA ASP A 77 3.71 -0.03 -4.34
C ASP A 77 4.95 -0.51 -5.10
N LEU A 78 6.14 -0.19 -4.60
CA LEU A 78 7.40 -0.65 -5.18
C LEU A 78 7.97 -1.83 -4.38
N ARG A 79 8.37 -2.89 -5.09
CA ARG A 79 9.23 -3.94 -4.58
C ARG A 79 10.67 -3.68 -5.02
N ILE A 80 11.50 -3.31 -4.05
CA ILE A 80 12.94 -3.12 -4.19
C ILE A 80 13.62 -4.29 -3.48
N TYR A 81 14.71 -4.78 -4.06
CA TYR A 81 15.52 -5.85 -3.45
C TYR A 81 16.78 -5.27 -2.83
N VAL A 82 17.06 -5.69 -1.61
CA VAL A 82 18.27 -5.30 -0.86
C VAL A 82 18.99 -6.59 -0.44
N LEU A 83 20.26 -6.70 -0.78
CA LEU A 83 21.16 -7.76 -0.36
C LEU A 83 21.99 -7.25 0.81
N LEU A 84 21.92 -7.95 1.94
CA LEU A 84 22.75 -7.67 3.12
C LEU A 84 23.83 -8.76 3.19
N THR A 85 25.08 -8.38 2.97
CA THR A 85 26.23 -9.32 2.95
C THR A 85 26.93 -9.39 4.30
N SER A 86 26.88 -8.30 5.07
CA SER A 86 27.43 -8.25 6.42
C SER A 86 26.61 -7.31 7.30
N VAL A 87 26.51 -7.66 8.59
CA VAL A 87 25.90 -6.81 9.63
C VAL A 87 26.94 -6.13 10.50
N ASN A 88 28.17 -6.64 10.51
CA ASN A 88 29.29 -6.07 11.25
C ASN A 88 30.63 -6.40 10.55
N PRO A 89 31.18 -5.51 9.71
CA PRO A 89 30.66 -4.18 9.38
C PRO A 89 29.36 -4.26 8.58
N LEU A 90 28.47 -3.27 8.69
CA LEU A 90 27.24 -3.24 7.91
C LEU A 90 27.57 -3.06 6.42
N GLU A 91 27.15 -4.02 5.59
CA GLU A 91 27.32 -3.99 4.15
C GLU A 91 26.02 -4.41 3.46
N ALA A 92 25.43 -3.48 2.70
CA ALA A 92 24.15 -3.67 2.02
C ALA A 92 24.18 -3.11 0.59
N PHE A 93 23.56 -3.83 -0.34
CA PHE A 93 23.47 -3.50 -1.75
C PHE A 93 22.01 -3.44 -2.19
N ILE A 94 21.60 -2.38 -2.87
CA ILE A 94 20.26 -2.29 -3.46
C ILE A 94 20.35 -2.75 -4.91
N TYR A 95 19.54 -3.75 -5.28
CA TYR A 95 19.47 -4.19 -6.66
C TYR A 95 18.83 -3.09 -7.52
N ARG A 96 19.43 -2.80 -8.68
CA ARG A 96 18.98 -1.72 -9.56
C ARG A 96 17.60 -1.96 -10.16
N GLU A 97 17.18 -3.23 -10.21
CA GLU A 97 15.88 -3.64 -10.70
C GLU A 97 14.92 -4.08 -9.60
N GLY A 98 13.65 -4.08 -9.95
CA GLY A 98 12.54 -4.38 -9.06
C GLY A 98 11.24 -4.37 -9.84
N PHE A 99 10.13 -4.15 -9.14
CA PHE A 99 8.86 -3.95 -9.82
C PHE A 99 7.86 -3.17 -8.99
N GLY A 100 7.01 -2.40 -9.65
CA GLY A 100 5.78 -1.90 -9.06
C GLY A 100 4.68 -2.95 -9.10
N ARG A 101 3.85 -2.96 -8.07
CA ARG A 101 2.63 -3.77 -7.99
C ARG A 101 1.42 -2.87 -7.93
N PHE A 102 0.48 -3.10 -8.82
CA PHE A 102 -0.69 -2.25 -8.99
C PHE A 102 -1.95 -2.87 -8.37
N SER A 103 -2.84 -2.00 -7.90
CA SER A 103 -4.24 -2.30 -7.67
C SER A 103 -4.94 -2.53 -9.02
N THR A 104 -6.00 -3.34 -9.05
CA THR A 104 -6.74 -3.64 -10.29
C THR A 104 -8.03 -2.86 -10.43
N GLN A 105 -8.35 -2.00 -9.47
CA GLN A 105 -9.46 -1.05 -9.53
C GLN A 105 -8.94 0.37 -9.30
N PRO A 106 -9.54 1.39 -9.95
CA PRO A 106 -9.17 2.78 -9.77
C PRO A 106 -9.25 3.21 -8.30
N TYR A 107 -8.30 4.04 -7.89
CA TYR A 107 -8.21 4.49 -6.51
C TYR A 107 -9.37 5.40 -6.12
N THR A 108 -10.02 5.12 -4.99
CA THR A 108 -11.04 5.99 -4.41
C THR A 108 -11.10 5.79 -2.90
N LEU A 109 -11.50 6.84 -2.17
CA LEU A 109 -11.78 6.81 -0.74
C LEU A 109 -13.28 6.87 -0.43
N ASN A 110 -14.13 6.65 -1.43
CA ASN A 110 -15.57 6.59 -1.22
C ASN A 110 -15.89 5.54 -0.13
N PRO A 111 -16.60 5.90 0.95
CA PRO A 111 -16.94 4.98 2.04
C PRO A 111 -17.62 3.68 1.58
N ASN A 112 -18.39 3.72 0.49
CA ASN A 112 -19.04 2.53 -0.08
C ASN A 112 -18.04 1.52 -0.65
N ASN A 113 -16.84 1.99 -1.03
CA ASN A 113 -15.79 1.19 -1.65
C ASN A 113 -14.65 0.84 -0.68
N LYS A 114 -14.71 1.27 0.59
CA LYS A 114 -13.63 1.05 1.59
C LYS A 114 -13.29 -0.43 1.81
N ALA A 115 -14.28 -1.32 1.66
CA ALA A 115 -14.10 -2.76 1.81
C ALA A 115 -13.49 -3.43 0.56
N ASN A 116 -13.45 -2.73 -0.58
CA ASN A 116 -12.92 -3.27 -1.83
C ASN A 116 -11.39 -3.31 -1.80
N LYS A 117 -10.87 -4.51 -1.54
CA LYS A 117 -9.43 -4.77 -1.43
C LYS A 117 -8.68 -4.54 -2.75
N TYR A 118 -9.34 -4.62 -3.90
CA TYR A 118 -8.73 -4.42 -5.22
C TYR A 118 -8.39 -2.95 -5.52
N ILE A 119 -8.87 -2.02 -4.70
CA ILE A 119 -8.56 -0.58 -4.74
C ILE A 119 -7.37 -0.27 -3.82
N HIS A 120 -7.43 -0.81 -2.60
CA HIS A 120 -6.56 -0.38 -1.51
C HIS A 120 -5.30 -1.25 -1.32
N LEU A 121 -5.34 -2.50 -1.78
CA LEU A 121 -4.25 -3.47 -1.64
C LEU A 121 -3.66 -3.80 -3.01
N THR A 122 -2.33 -3.81 -3.06
CA THR A 122 -1.52 -4.01 -4.27
C THR A 122 -0.92 -5.43 -4.32
N ASN A 123 -1.25 -6.29 -3.35
CA ASN A 123 -0.75 -7.66 -3.32
C ASN A 123 -1.24 -8.44 -4.55
N VAL A 124 -0.30 -9.01 -5.31
CA VAL A 124 -0.60 -9.88 -6.47
C VAL A 124 -1.53 -11.03 -6.09
N SER A 125 -1.36 -11.60 -4.89
CA SER A 125 -2.23 -12.68 -4.40
C SER A 125 -3.69 -12.29 -4.25
N ILE A 126 -4.00 -11.01 -4.08
CA ILE A 126 -5.36 -10.48 -4.03
C ILE A 126 -5.80 -10.12 -5.45
N ASN A 127 -5.01 -9.30 -6.14
CA ASN A 127 -5.38 -8.74 -7.44
C ASN A 127 -5.47 -9.77 -8.58
N LYS A 128 -4.79 -10.93 -8.47
CA LYS A 128 -4.93 -12.02 -9.46
C LYS A 128 -6.39 -12.48 -9.61
N TYR A 129 -7.16 -12.55 -8.52
CA TYR A 129 -8.54 -13.03 -8.57
C TYR A 129 -9.46 -12.07 -9.33
N ASN A 130 -9.18 -10.77 -9.26
CA ASN A 130 -9.91 -9.77 -10.03
C ASN A 130 -9.49 -9.76 -11.50
N LEU A 131 -8.19 -9.99 -11.79
CA LEU A 131 -7.71 -10.13 -13.17
C LEU A 131 -8.27 -11.37 -13.86
N ASP A 132 -8.37 -12.50 -13.15
CA ASP A 132 -8.93 -13.74 -13.69
C ASP A 132 -10.43 -13.61 -13.98
N ALA A 133 -11.14 -12.77 -13.22
CA ALA A 133 -12.57 -12.49 -13.39
C ALA A 133 -12.86 -11.40 -14.43
N MET A 134 -11.86 -10.58 -14.81
CA MET A 134 -12.01 -9.53 -15.82
C MET A 134 -11.88 -10.14 -17.21
N ASP A 135 -12.90 -9.91 -18.04
CA ASP A 135 -12.93 -10.39 -19.42
C ASP A 135 -11.81 -9.73 -20.24
N ARG A 136 -10.93 -10.54 -20.87
CA ARG A 136 -9.70 -10.07 -21.53
C ARG A 136 -9.96 -9.08 -22.68
N ASN A 137 -11.19 -8.99 -23.15
CA ASN A 137 -11.59 -8.20 -24.30
C ASN A 137 -11.84 -6.70 -24.00
N ASN A 138 -11.91 -6.28 -22.73
CA ASN A 138 -12.21 -4.88 -22.40
C ASN A 138 -11.41 -4.35 -21.20
N SER A 139 -10.10 -4.60 -21.18
CA SER A 139 -9.30 -4.28 -20.02
C SER A 139 -8.29 -3.17 -20.31
N ASP A 140 -8.50 -2.04 -19.64
CA ASP A 140 -7.44 -1.10 -19.24
C ASP A 140 -6.44 -1.82 -18.32
N VAL A 141 -5.75 -2.84 -18.83
CA VAL A 141 -4.71 -3.53 -18.07
C VAL A 141 -3.53 -2.58 -18.01
N ILE A 142 -3.35 -1.96 -16.85
CA ILE A 142 -2.19 -1.14 -16.52
C ILE A 142 -0.93 -1.87 -16.98
N PHE A 143 -0.28 -1.39 -18.04
CA PHE A 143 0.92 -1.99 -18.63
C PHE A 143 0.86 -3.51 -18.90
N GLY A 144 -0.32 -4.07 -19.19
CA GLY A 144 -0.48 -5.51 -19.46
C GLY A 144 -0.48 -6.41 -18.22
N GLY A 145 -0.51 -5.86 -16.99
CA GLY A 145 -0.75 -6.64 -15.77
C GLY A 145 -0.60 -5.87 -14.45
N SER A 146 -0.83 -6.53 -13.32
CA SER A 146 -0.65 -5.90 -11.99
C SER A 146 0.81 -5.79 -11.53
N LYS A 147 1.78 -6.11 -12.40
CA LYS A 147 3.22 -6.10 -12.10
C LYS A 147 4.00 -5.44 -13.24
N VAL A 148 4.75 -4.40 -12.92
CA VAL A 148 5.46 -3.56 -13.90
C VAL A 148 6.91 -3.40 -13.47
N SER A 149 7.88 -3.58 -14.38
CA SER A 149 9.31 -3.46 -14.05
C SER A 149 9.66 -2.05 -13.58
N LEU A 150 10.71 -1.91 -12.76
CA LEU A 150 11.18 -0.58 -12.35
C LEU A 150 11.68 0.24 -13.54
N THR A 151 12.34 -0.38 -14.52
CA THR A 151 12.72 0.29 -15.77
C THR A 151 11.51 0.84 -16.53
N THR A 152 10.44 0.07 -16.66
CA THR A 152 9.21 0.54 -17.33
C THR A 152 8.59 1.71 -16.56
N LEU A 153 8.56 1.62 -15.22
CA LEU A 153 8.08 2.72 -14.39
C LEU A 153 8.95 3.95 -14.53
N ALA A 154 10.27 3.83 -14.47
CA ALA A 154 11.20 4.95 -14.62
C ALA A 154 10.94 5.73 -15.92
N LYS A 155 10.66 5.03 -17.03
CA LYS A 155 10.24 5.65 -18.30
C LYS A 155 8.92 6.40 -18.15
N THR A 156 7.88 5.75 -17.60
CA THR A 156 6.59 6.40 -17.30
C THR A 156 6.75 7.65 -16.43
N PHE A 157 7.62 7.63 -15.41
CA PHE A 157 7.89 8.78 -14.56
C PHE A 157 8.59 9.93 -15.29
N ALA A 158 9.55 9.61 -16.16
CA ALA A 158 10.21 10.62 -16.99
C ALA A 158 9.24 11.22 -18.01
N ASP A 159 8.40 10.39 -18.63
CA ASP A 159 7.51 10.80 -19.72
C ASP A 159 6.29 11.56 -19.18
N ASP A 160 5.57 11.00 -18.21
CA ASP A 160 4.28 11.51 -17.73
C ASP A 160 4.44 12.55 -16.62
N PHE A 161 5.44 12.37 -15.74
CA PHE A 161 5.61 13.20 -14.54
C PHE A 161 6.82 14.15 -14.61
N LYS A 162 7.65 14.05 -15.66
CA LYS A 162 8.91 14.81 -15.80
C LYS A 162 9.84 14.66 -14.59
N VAL A 163 9.82 13.48 -13.96
CA VAL A 163 10.63 13.15 -12.80
C VAL A 163 11.87 12.38 -13.23
N ASP A 164 13.04 12.85 -12.80
CA ASP A 164 14.29 12.12 -12.95
C ASP A 164 14.38 10.98 -11.91
N TRP A 165 14.02 9.77 -12.35
CA TRP A 165 14.03 8.58 -11.51
C TRP A 165 15.40 8.27 -10.91
N GLN A 166 16.50 8.57 -11.62
CA GLN A 166 17.85 8.29 -11.12
C GLN A 166 18.16 9.17 -9.90
N LYS A 167 17.80 10.46 -9.95
CA LYS A 167 17.97 11.36 -8.81
C LYS A 167 17.10 10.98 -7.62
N VAL A 168 15.90 10.45 -7.86
CA VAL A 168 14.98 10.07 -6.79
C VAL A 168 15.44 8.79 -6.07
N MET A 169 15.86 7.77 -6.84
CA MET A 169 16.17 6.45 -6.28
C MET A 169 17.63 6.29 -5.88
N TRP A 170 18.53 7.01 -6.55
CA TRP A 170 19.98 6.91 -6.37
C TRP A 170 20.60 8.29 -6.16
N PRO A 171 20.19 9.03 -5.10
CA PRO A 171 20.83 10.29 -4.78
C PRO A 171 22.33 10.05 -4.53
N GLN A 172 23.16 10.83 -5.21
CA GLN A 172 24.61 10.84 -5.01
C GLN A 172 24.97 11.48 -3.67
#